data_AF-A0A960LJ59-F1
#
_entry.id   AF-A0A960LJ59-F1
#
_cell.length_a   1.000
_cell.length_b   1.000
_cell.length_c   1.000
_cell.angle_alpha   90.00
_cell.angle_beta   90.00
_cell.angle_gamma   90.00
#
_symmetry.space_group_name_H-M   'P 1'
#
loop_
_entity.id
_entity.type
_entity.pdbx_description
1 polymer ?
#
loop_
_entity_poly.entity_id
_entity_poly.type
_entity_poly.pdbx_seq_one_letter_code
_entity_poly.pdbx_strand_id
1 'polypeptide(L)'
;MKPSPKPTNTFCGNTRRREFLHTIGGGFPALALTGLLSQEGFLSKAMASTTGDSTNPLASRPPMLPGKAKNVIFLFMYGGPSHIDTFDYKPSMYGMDGKTIEVKTFGRGGKKNEGRIVEPKWKFKQYGQ
;
A
#
# COMPACT_ATOMS: atom_id res chain seq x y z
N MET A 1 44.56 33.36 -27.54
CA MET A 1 44.77 31.97 -27.08
C MET A 1 44.86 31.97 -25.55
N LYS A 2 43.87 31.42 -24.87
CA LYS A 2 43.96 31.08 -23.43
C LYS A 2 44.73 29.77 -23.29
N PRO A 3 45.68 29.66 -22.36
CA PRO A 3 46.08 28.37 -21.80
C PRO A 3 45.07 27.94 -20.72
N SER A 4 44.73 26.66 -20.76
CA SER A 4 43.84 25.90 -19.87
C SER A 4 44.38 25.78 -18.43
N PRO A 5 43.56 25.44 -17.40
CA PRO A 5 43.92 25.54 -15.99
C PRO A 5 44.76 24.34 -15.53
N LYS A 6 45.67 24.57 -14.58
CA LYS A 6 46.34 23.49 -13.83
C LYS A 6 45.66 23.32 -12.49
N PRO A 7 45.14 22.12 -12.14
CA PRO A 7 44.74 21.83 -10.77
C PRO A 7 46.01 21.52 -9.97
N THR A 8 46.35 22.37 -9.01
CA THR A 8 47.39 22.05 -8.03
C THR A 8 46.74 21.58 -6.74
N ASN A 9 46.36 20.30 -6.73
CA ASN A 9 46.25 19.50 -5.52
C ASN A 9 47.66 19.40 -4.90
N THR A 10 48.10 20.42 -4.19
CA THR A 10 49.36 20.41 -3.44
C THR A 10 49.09 19.89 -2.03
N PHE A 11 48.86 18.58 -1.94
CA PHE A 11 49.15 17.84 -0.73
C PHE A 11 50.68 17.73 -0.65
N CYS A 12 51.31 18.67 0.07
CA CYS A 12 52.65 18.62 0.67
C CYS A 12 53.16 20.04 0.94
N GLY A 13 53.10 20.49 2.19
CA GLY A 13 54.07 21.51 2.66
C GLY A 13 53.60 22.57 3.67
N ASN A 14 52.31 22.86 3.84
CA ASN A 14 51.87 23.79 4.89
C ASN A 14 50.37 23.64 5.21
N THR A 15 49.96 22.55 5.84
CA THR A 15 48.66 22.53 6.52
C THR A 15 48.73 23.56 7.65
N ARG A 16 48.08 24.70 7.48
CA ARG A 16 47.98 25.70 8.56
C ARG A 16 47.44 24.98 9.78
N ARG A 17 48.06 25.13 10.96
CA ARG A 17 47.63 24.46 12.22
C ARG A 17 46.11 24.43 12.41
N ARG A 18 45.43 25.51 12.02
CA ARG A 18 43.96 25.65 12.06
C ARG A 18 43.22 24.63 11.19
N GLU A 19 43.69 24.35 9.98
CA GLU A 19 43.08 23.41 9.04
C GLU A 19 43.31 21.96 9.47
N PHE A 20 44.49 21.66 10.03
CA PHE A 20 44.78 20.37 10.65
C PHE A 20 43.87 20.11 11.86
N LEU A 21 43.74 21.09 12.77
CA LEU A 21 42.82 21.00 13.91
C LEU A 21 41.37 20.93 13.48
N HIS A 22 40.98 21.61 12.39
CA HIS A 22 39.62 21.53 11.84
C HIS A 22 39.31 20.16 11.25
N THR A 23 40.27 19.57 10.54
CA THR A 23 40.12 18.24 9.92
C THR A 23 40.09 17.14 10.96
N ILE A 24 40.99 17.17 11.95
CA ILE A 24 40.99 16.18 13.05
C ILE A 24 39.79 16.39 13.98
N GLY A 25 39.45 17.65 14.29
CA GLY A 25 38.29 17.99 15.11
C GLY A 25 36.96 17.59 14.47
N GLY A 26 36.87 17.53 13.14
CA GLY A 26 35.69 17.02 12.43
C GLY A 26 35.69 15.48 12.26
N GLY A 27 36.84 14.86 12.04
CA GLY A 27 36.94 13.44 11.70
C GLY A 27 37.03 12.48 12.89
N PHE A 28 37.82 12.81 13.92
CA PHE A 28 38.01 11.93 15.08
C PHE A 28 36.73 11.70 15.92
N PRO A 29 35.92 12.73 16.24
CA PRO A 29 34.67 12.48 16.97
C PRO A 29 33.64 11.70 16.15
N ALA A 30 33.73 11.70 14.81
CA ALA A 30 32.86 10.89 13.97
C ALA A 30 33.07 9.39 14.22
N LEU A 31 34.29 8.92 14.49
CA LEU A 31 34.55 7.53 14.87
C LEU A 31 33.85 7.16 16.18
N ALA A 32 33.97 8.01 17.21
CA ALA A 32 33.29 7.79 18.48
C ALA A 32 31.75 7.76 18.31
N LEU A 33 31.19 8.68 17.51
CA LEU A 33 29.77 8.72 17.19
C LEU A 33 29.31 7.46 16.45
N THR A 34 30.09 6.96 15.48
CA THR A 34 29.76 5.70 14.78
C THR A 34 29.76 4.49 15.73
N GLY A 35 30.67 4.46 16.71
CA GLY A 35 30.69 3.42 17.75
C GLY A 35 29.42 3.44 18.60
N LEU A 36 29.00 4.62 19.07
CA LEU A 36 27.77 4.78 19.85
C LEU A 36 26.52 4.43 19.04
N LEU A 37 26.42 4.88 17.79
CA LEU A 37 25.31 4.54 16.88
C LEU A 37 25.26 3.03 16.54
N SER A 38 26.42 2.39 16.46
CA SER A 38 26.51 0.93 16.28
C SER A 38 26.04 0.18 17.52
N GLN A 39 26.41 0.66 18.72
CA GLN A 39 26.06 0.03 19.99
C GLN A 39 24.56 0.18 20.32
N GLU A 40 23.97 1.33 19.99
CA GLU A 40 22.52 1.57 20.09
C GLU A 40 21.72 0.85 18.99
N GLY A 41 22.37 0.09 18.10
CA GLY A 41 21.71 -0.65 17.02
C GLY A 41 21.05 0.26 15.96
N PHE A 42 21.37 1.55 15.96
CA PHE A 42 20.79 2.54 15.04
C PHE A 42 21.11 2.18 13.58
N LEU A 43 22.35 1.77 13.29
CA LEU A 43 22.77 1.39 11.94
C LEU A 43 22.03 0.13 11.45
N SER A 44 21.83 -0.87 12.30
CA SER A 44 21.06 -2.08 11.98
C SER A 44 19.59 -1.76 11.72
N LYS A 45 19.01 -0.83 12.49
CA LYS A 45 17.62 -0.37 12.32
C LYS A 45 17.44 0.49 11.06
N ALA A 46 18.44 1.31 10.72
CA ALA A 46 18.47 2.08 9.48
C ALA A 46 18.54 1.17 8.25
N MET A 47 19.38 0.13 8.28
CA MET A 47 19.46 -0.87 7.19
C MET A 47 18.15 -1.63 7.02
N ALA A 48 17.51 -2.05 8.13
CA ALA A 48 16.20 -2.70 8.10
C ALA A 48 15.07 -1.81 7.52
N SER A 49 15.23 -0.48 7.56
CA SER A 49 14.28 0.45 6.93
C SER A 49 14.47 0.60 5.42
N THR A 50 15.65 0.27 4.90
CA THR A 50 15.96 0.30 3.46
C THR A 50 15.69 -1.02 2.76
N THR A 51 15.72 -2.13 3.51
CA THR A 51 15.17 -3.43 3.08
C THR A 51 13.71 -3.53 3.52
N GLY A 52 12.89 -2.59 3.09
CA GLY A 52 11.46 -2.89 3.02
C GLY A 52 11.32 -4.07 2.06
N ASP A 53 10.86 -5.22 2.56
CA ASP A 53 10.45 -6.36 1.75
C ASP A 53 9.48 -5.89 0.65
N SER A 54 10.02 -5.51 -0.50
CA SER A 54 9.28 -5.05 -1.66
C SER A 54 9.09 -6.19 -2.67
N THR A 55 9.25 -7.44 -2.25
CA THR A 55 9.00 -8.62 -3.09
C THR A 55 7.51 -8.84 -3.33
N ASN A 56 6.64 -8.29 -2.48
CA ASN A 56 5.19 -8.33 -2.68
C ASN A 56 4.49 -7.12 -2.00
N PRO A 57 3.96 -6.15 -2.76
CA PRO A 57 3.25 -4.99 -2.21
C PRO A 57 1.94 -5.36 -1.47
N LEU A 58 1.46 -6.59 -1.63
CA LEU A 58 0.31 -7.15 -0.93
C LEU A 58 0.71 -8.07 0.24
N ALA A 59 2.00 -8.15 0.59
CA ALA A 59 2.43 -8.91 1.74
C ALA A 59 1.78 -8.37 3.03
N SER A 60 1.34 -9.29 3.88
CA SER A 60 0.76 -8.95 5.18
C SER A 60 1.80 -8.22 6.03
N ARG A 61 1.48 -6.98 6.43
CA ARG A 61 2.35 -6.18 7.31
C ARG A 61 2.03 -6.50 8.77
N PRO A 62 3.05 -6.64 9.63
CA PRO A 62 2.81 -6.79 11.05
C PRO A 62 2.10 -5.53 11.59
N PRO A 63 1.12 -5.69 12.51
CA PRO A 63 0.42 -4.56 13.09
C PRO A 63 1.38 -3.72 13.93
N MET A 64 1.18 -2.40 13.96
CA MET A 64 2.00 -1.47 14.76
C MET A 64 1.89 -1.72 16.27
N LEU A 65 0.80 -2.36 16.72
CA LEU A 65 0.54 -2.71 18.11
C LEU A 65 0.04 -4.17 18.21
N PRO A 66 0.39 -4.92 19.27
CA PRO A 66 -0.13 -6.26 19.49
C PRO A 66 -1.61 -6.20 19.88
N GLY A 67 -2.50 -6.32 18.89
CA GLY A 67 -3.95 -6.36 19.08
C GLY A 67 -4.51 -7.72 18.71
N LYS A 68 -5.34 -8.31 19.59
CA LYS A 68 -6.20 -9.44 19.25
C LYS A 68 -7.62 -8.92 19.06
N ALA A 69 -8.24 -9.18 17.91
CA ALA A 69 -9.64 -8.84 17.69
C ALA A 69 -10.52 -9.65 18.66
N LYS A 70 -11.26 -8.98 19.53
CA LYS A 70 -12.14 -9.63 20.52
C LYS A 70 -13.48 -10.05 19.92
N ASN A 71 -14.00 -9.27 18.96
CA ASN A 71 -15.27 -9.50 18.29
C ASN A 71 -15.17 -9.08 16.82
N VAL A 72 -15.82 -9.84 15.93
CA VAL A 72 -16.00 -9.48 14.51
C VAL A 72 -17.49 -9.25 14.30
N ILE A 73 -17.89 -8.00 14.04
CA ILE A 73 -19.29 -7.65 13.79
C ILE A 73 -19.47 -7.58 12.28
N PHE A 74 -20.25 -8.49 11.71
CA PHE A 74 -20.58 -8.51 10.29
C PHE A 74 -21.99 -7.98 10.07
N LEU A 75 -22.10 -6.82 9.42
CA LEU A 75 -23.37 -6.13 9.20
C LEU A 75 -23.90 -6.46 7.80
N PHE A 76 -24.97 -7.25 7.70
CA PHE A 76 -25.72 -7.42 6.46
C PHE A 76 -26.74 -6.28 6.33
N MET A 77 -26.36 -5.22 5.62
CA MET A 77 -27.27 -4.11 5.32
C MET A 77 -28.13 -4.48 4.10
N TYR A 78 -29.44 -4.47 4.30
CA TYR A 78 -30.39 -4.60 3.20
C TYR A 78 -30.37 -3.31 2.37
N GLY A 79 -30.35 -3.43 1.04
CA GLY A 79 -30.33 -2.28 0.12
C GLY A 79 -29.04 -2.10 -0.68
N GLY A 80 -28.12 -3.07 -0.62
CA GLY A 80 -27.03 -3.16 -1.60
C GLY A 80 -27.58 -3.39 -3.02
N PRO A 81 -26.84 -2.94 -4.06
CA PRO A 81 -27.19 -3.23 -5.44
C PRO A 81 -27.29 -4.74 -5.66
N SER A 82 -28.19 -5.18 -6.53
CA SER A 82 -28.37 -6.60 -6.77
C SER A 82 -27.13 -7.20 -7.48
N HIS A 83 -27.00 -8.53 -7.46
CA HIS A 83 -25.88 -9.19 -8.15
C HIS A 83 -25.89 -8.92 -9.67
N ILE A 84 -27.07 -8.89 -10.27
CA ILE A 84 -27.27 -8.64 -11.70
C ILE A 84 -26.99 -7.18 -12.10
N ASP A 85 -27.11 -6.29 -11.12
CA ASP A 85 -26.75 -4.89 -11.23
C ASP A 85 -25.22 -4.70 -11.20
N THR A 86 -24.51 -5.47 -10.38
CA THR A 86 -23.10 -5.15 -10.04
C THR A 86 -22.08 -5.93 -10.85
N PHE A 87 -22.15 -7.27 -10.84
CA PHE A 87 -21.04 -8.12 -11.28
C PHE A 87 -21.42 -9.20 -12.29
N ASP A 88 -22.71 -9.51 -12.45
CA ASP A 88 -23.18 -10.57 -13.35
C ASP A 88 -23.81 -9.97 -14.61
N TYR A 89 -23.07 -9.96 -15.72
CA TYR A 89 -23.59 -9.52 -17.01
C TYR A 89 -24.54 -10.57 -17.60
N LYS A 90 -25.84 -10.30 -17.53
CA LYS A 90 -26.87 -11.20 -18.06
C LYS A 90 -27.72 -10.54 -19.15
N PRO A 91 -27.28 -10.56 -20.43
CA PRO A 91 -27.98 -9.88 -21.51
C PRO A 91 -29.38 -10.43 -21.79
N SER A 92 -29.64 -11.70 -21.45
CA SER A 92 -30.97 -12.31 -21.59
C SER A 92 -32.03 -11.68 -20.68
N MET A 93 -31.64 -10.91 -19.66
CA MET A 93 -32.56 -10.30 -18.69
C MET A 93 -33.22 -9.01 -19.21
N TYR A 94 -32.60 -8.34 -20.19
CA TYR A 94 -33.18 -7.13 -20.78
C TYR A 94 -34.47 -7.47 -21.53
N GLY A 95 -35.56 -6.76 -21.23
CA GLY A 95 -36.90 -7.00 -21.78
C GLY A 95 -37.72 -8.05 -21.00
N MET A 96 -37.24 -8.45 -19.82
CA MET A 96 -37.98 -9.31 -18.88
C MET A 96 -38.51 -8.56 -17.66
N ASP A 97 -38.36 -7.22 -17.59
CA ASP A 97 -38.87 -6.45 -16.46
C ASP A 97 -40.37 -6.64 -16.24
N GLY A 98 -40.76 -6.85 -14.99
CA GLY A 98 -42.17 -6.97 -14.61
C GLY A 98 -42.81 -8.32 -14.93
N LYS A 99 -42.12 -9.25 -15.61
CA LYS A 99 -42.63 -10.62 -15.80
C LYS A 99 -42.56 -11.39 -14.48
N THR A 100 -43.63 -12.12 -14.18
CA THR A 100 -43.67 -13.04 -13.04
C THR A 100 -43.25 -14.42 -13.50
N ILE A 101 -42.31 -15.02 -12.78
CA ILE A 101 -41.88 -16.40 -12.99
C ILE A 101 -42.17 -17.23 -11.76
N GLU A 102 -42.49 -18.50 -11.97
CA GLU A 102 -42.63 -19.47 -10.89
C GLU A 102 -41.25 -19.79 -10.32
N VAL A 103 -40.89 -19.12 -9.23
CA VAL A 103 -39.64 -19.35 -8.51
C VAL A 103 -39.96 -19.43 -7.03
N LYS A 104 -39.54 -20.55 -6.42
CA LYS A 104 -39.57 -20.72 -4.98
C LYS A 104 -38.64 -19.69 -4.34
N THR A 105 -39.23 -18.62 -3.84
CA THR A 105 -38.53 -17.52 -3.19
C THR A 105 -38.77 -17.59 -1.69
N PHE A 106 -37.69 -17.49 -0.91
CA PHE A 106 -37.76 -17.39 0.54
C PHE A 106 -37.21 -16.03 0.96
N GLY A 107 -38.04 -15.22 1.61
CA GLY A 107 -37.65 -13.88 2.06
C GLY A 107 -38.44 -13.40 3.27
N ARG A 108 -38.35 -12.10 3.56
CA ARG A 108 -38.96 -11.49 4.76
C ARG A 108 -40.49 -11.67 4.83
N GLY A 109 -41.15 -11.87 3.69
CA GLY A 109 -42.58 -12.14 3.58
C GLY A 109 -42.97 -13.62 3.55
N GLY A 110 -42.06 -14.54 3.89
CA GLY A 110 -42.30 -15.98 3.88
C GLY A 110 -41.93 -16.66 2.55
N LYS A 111 -42.47 -17.86 2.35
CA LYS A 111 -42.29 -18.65 1.12
C LYS A 111 -43.29 -18.18 0.07
N LYS A 112 -42.80 -17.76 -1.09
CA LYS A 112 -43.62 -17.45 -2.27
C LYS A 112 -43.20 -18.37 -3.42
N ASN A 113 -44.17 -18.76 -4.25
CA ASN A 113 -43.91 -19.57 -5.43
C ASN A 113 -43.74 -18.72 -6.70
N GLU A 114 -43.92 -17.41 -6.58
CA GLU A 114 -43.86 -16.45 -7.68
C GLU A 114 -42.88 -15.33 -7.33
N GLY A 115 -42.04 -14.98 -8.29
CA GLY A 115 -41.09 -13.88 -8.21
C GLY A 115 -41.24 -12.96 -9.41
N ARG A 116 -41.31 -11.65 -9.16
CA ARG A 116 -41.21 -10.65 -10.23
C ARG A 116 -39.75 -10.50 -10.64
N ILE A 117 -39.49 -10.60 -11.93
CA ILE A 117 -38.18 -10.26 -12.50
C ILE A 117 -38.02 -8.74 -12.49
N VAL A 118 -36.86 -8.30 -12.02
CA VAL A 118 -36.39 -6.91 -12.15
C VAL A 118 -35.16 -6.96 -13.04
N GLU A 119 -35.22 -6.26 -14.16
CA GLU A 119 -34.06 -6.15 -15.05
C GLU A 119 -33.05 -5.12 -14.52
N PRO A 120 -31.76 -5.20 -14.94
CA PRO A 120 -30.77 -4.19 -14.59
C PRO A 120 -31.21 -2.80 -15.06
N LYS A 121 -31.24 -1.83 -14.16
CA LYS A 121 -31.70 -0.47 -14.50
C LYS A 121 -30.68 0.33 -15.28
N TRP A 122 -29.41 -0.08 -15.28
CA TRP A 122 -28.34 0.59 -16.00
C TRP A 122 -27.74 -0.30 -17.08
N LYS A 123 -27.20 0.35 -18.11
CA LYS A 123 -26.49 -0.34 -19.19
C LYS A 123 -25.16 -0.86 -18.65
N PHE A 124 -25.10 -2.16 -18.41
CA PHE A 124 -23.85 -2.82 -18.03
C PHE A 124 -22.84 -2.74 -19.18
N LYS A 125 -21.60 -2.37 -18.86
CA LYS A 125 -20.47 -2.37 -19.79
C LYS A 125 -19.42 -3.34 -19.27
N GLN A 126 -19.13 -4.39 -20.03
CA GLN A 126 -18.09 -5.34 -19.70
C GLN A 126 -16.72 -4.70 -19.97
N TYR A 127 -15.88 -4.63 -18.94
CA TYR A 127 -14.51 -4.15 -19.04
C TYR A 127 -13.57 -5.21 -18.49
N GLY A 128 -12.48 -5.49 -19.22
CA GLY A 128 -11.53 -6.56 -18.90
C GLY A 128 -11.98 -7.92 -19.43
N GLN A 129 -11.06 -8.60 -20.10
CA GLN A 129 -11.15 -10.01 -20.49
C GLN A 129 -9.97 -10.75 -19.88
#